data_AF-A0A0K2AUF7-F1
#
_entry.id   AF-A0A0K2AUF7-F1
#
_cell.length_a   1.000
_cell.length_b   1.000
_cell.length_c   1.000
_cell.angle_alpha   90.00
_cell.angle_beta   90.00
_cell.angle_gamma   90.00
#
_symmetry.space_group_name_H-M   'P 1'
#
loop_
_entity.id
_entity.type
_entity.pdbx_description
1 polymer ?
#
loop_
_entity_poly.entity_id
_entity_poly.type
_entity_poly.pdbx_seq_one_letter_code
_entity_poly.pdbx_strand_id
1 'polypeptide(L)'
;MSARKLAMIVFRALQLGFIALVGAHIVLGFGYPLWWDFLPLVLAYVLITVVNRWGGGAPDAPRCAREPVEVDPPVTGRWSALNSPADRTPSHGVHAYGQTFAIDLVAEPEPGARPGFRALWPPMRRNRDFPAFGAPLHAVADGTVVRTDDGQRDHFSRGSLPALLYLMLVEGSVREMAGVRRILGNHVVLDLGDGTYALYAHVRRGSFAVREGDRVRAGQVLARCGNSGNSSEPHVHFQLMDGPDPDTARGVPFTWRGVGVPRGGEFFEVAEPADHPAHRGC
;
A
#
# COMPACT_ATOMS: atom_id res chain seq x y z
N MET A 1 3.09 19.91 10.91
CA MET A 1 2.77 19.39 9.56
C MET A 1 3.88 19.83 8.61
N SER A 2 4.48 18.94 7.81
CA SER A 2 5.60 19.31 6.92
C SER A 2 5.12 20.14 5.71
N ALA A 3 5.99 20.97 5.14
CA ALA A 3 5.69 21.79 3.95
C ALA A 3 5.25 20.91 2.76
N ARG A 4 5.89 19.75 2.60
CA ARG A 4 5.53 18.76 1.56
C ARG A 4 4.14 18.16 1.78
N LYS A 5 3.78 17.84 3.02
CA LYS A 5 2.44 17.35 3.36
C LYS A 5 1.38 18.41 3.06
N LEU A 6 1.64 19.67 3.42
CA LEU A 6 0.77 20.78 3.06
C LEU A 6 0.62 20.92 1.54
N ALA A 7 1.72 20.84 0.79
CA ALA A 7 1.68 20.87 -0.67
C ALA A 7 0.82 19.75 -1.27
N MET A 8 0.93 18.51 -0.77
CA MET A 8 0.09 17.40 -1.22
C MET A 8 -1.40 17.61 -0.91
N ILE A 9 -1.71 18.22 0.23
CA ILE A 9 -3.10 18.60 0.58
C ILE A 9 -3.63 19.66 -0.40
N VAL A 10 -2.85 20.72 -0.66
CA VAL A 10 -3.23 21.79 -1.58
C VAL A 10 -3.36 21.26 -3.01
N PHE A 11 -2.43 20.40 -3.46
CA PHE A 11 -2.47 19.74 -4.77
C PHE A 11 -3.81 19.01 -4.97
N ARG A 12 -4.22 18.18 -4.02
CA ARG A 12 -5.50 17.45 -4.06
C ARG A 12 -6.70 18.39 -4.01
N ALA A 13 -6.66 19.43 -3.17
CA ALA A 13 -7.72 20.42 -3.10
C ALA A 13 -7.91 21.17 -4.44
N LEU A 14 -6.83 21.50 -5.13
CA LEU A 14 -6.87 22.13 -6.46
C LEU A 14 -7.44 21.19 -7.52
N GLN A 15 -7.09 19.89 -7.49
CA GLN A 15 -7.68 18.89 -8.40
C GLN A 15 -9.18 18.71 -8.17
N LEU A 16 -9.61 18.64 -6.90
CA LEU A 16 -11.03 18.56 -6.56
C LEU A 16 -11.78 19.85 -6.95
N GLY A 17 -11.15 21.01 -6.73
CA GLY A 17 -11.68 22.30 -7.17
C GLY A 17 -11.86 22.38 -8.68
N PHE A 18 -10.90 21.87 -9.46
CA PHE A 18 -11.00 21.75 -10.91
C PHE A 18 -12.24 20.94 -11.33
N ILE A 19 -12.41 19.74 -10.76
CA ILE A 19 -13.56 18.86 -11.09
C ILE A 19 -14.89 19.54 -10.73
N ALA A 20 -14.95 20.17 -9.56
CA ALA A 20 -16.15 20.88 -9.10
C ALA A 20 -16.49 22.08 -10.01
N LEU A 21 -15.49 22.86 -10.44
CA LEU A 21 -15.69 24.00 -11.34
C LEU A 21 -16.16 23.56 -12.71
N VAL A 22 -15.51 22.56 -13.33
CA VAL A 22 -15.93 22.04 -14.63
C VAL A 22 -17.36 21.49 -14.56
N GLY A 23 -17.68 20.73 -13.50
CA GLY A 23 -19.04 20.22 -13.27
C GLY A 23 -20.05 21.35 -13.10
N ALA A 24 -19.74 22.35 -12.29
CA ALA A 24 -20.59 23.52 -12.08
C ALA A 24 -20.79 24.34 -13.36
N HIS A 25 -19.75 24.50 -14.18
CA HIS A 25 -19.85 25.19 -15.47
C HIS A 25 -20.81 24.48 -16.41
N ILE A 26 -20.70 23.15 -16.54
CA ILE A 26 -21.59 22.35 -17.39
C ILE A 26 -23.04 22.45 -16.92
N VAL A 27 -23.28 22.46 -15.60
CA VAL A 27 -24.63 22.44 -15.02
C VAL A 27 -25.26 23.84 -14.98
N LEU A 28 -24.48 24.86 -14.61
CA LEU A 28 -24.97 26.22 -14.34
C LEU A 28 -24.78 27.17 -15.53
N GLY A 29 -24.00 26.77 -16.55
CA GLY A 29 -23.81 27.55 -17.78
C GLY A 29 -23.08 28.86 -17.55
N PHE A 30 -21.88 28.81 -16.99
CA PHE A 30 -21.10 30.02 -16.70
C PHE A 30 -20.78 30.81 -17.98
N GLY A 31 -20.81 32.15 -17.88
CA GLY A 31 -20.64 33.06 -19.02
C GLY A 31 -19.19 33.31 -19.45
N TYR A 32 -18.21 32.60 -18.86
CA TYR A 32 -16.80 32.71 -19.21
C TYR A 32 -16.31 31.45 -19.94
N PRO A 33 -15.19 31.48 -20.68
CA PRO A 33 -14.69 30.30 -21.39
C PRO A 33 -14.27 29.13 -20.48
N LEU A 34 -14.67 27.90 -20.84
CA LEU A 34 -14.41 26.66 -20.07
C LEU A 34 -12.94 26.42 -19.71
N TRP A 35 -11.99 26.88 -20.53
CA TRP A 35 -10.57 26.69 -20.24
C TRP A 35 -10.11 27.40 -18.95
N TRP A 36 -10.83 28.42 -18.46
CA TRP A 36 -10.51 29.06 -17.18
C TRP A 36 -10.68 28.10 -16.00
N ASP A 37 -11.58 27.13 -16.13
CA ASP A 37 -11.78 26.12 -15.08
C ASP A 37 -10.56 25.23 -14.91
N PHE A 38 -9.68 25.13 -15.92
CA PHE A 38 -8.43 24.36 -15.85
C PHE A 38 -7.35 25.06 -15.00
N LEU A 39 -7.53 26.32 -14.60
CA LEU A 39 -6.53 27.06 -13.83
C LEU A 39 -6.12 26.36 -12.52
N PRO A 40 -7.04 25.85 -11.67
CA PRO A 40 -6.66 25.09 -10.48
C PRO A 40 -5.85 23.85 -10.82
N LEU A 41 -6.17 23.14 -11.90
CA LEU A 41 -5.40 21.98 -12.35
C LEU A 41 -3.97 22.38 -12.73
N VAL A 42 -3.82 23.45 -13.53
CA VAL A 42 -2.51 24.01 -13.89
C VAL A 42 -1.72 24.41 -12.64
N LEU A 43 -2.35 25.12 -11.69
CA LEU A 43 -1.73 25.51 -10.43
C LEU A 43 -1.32 24.29 -9.58
N ALA A 44 -2.10 23.21 -9.60
CA ALA A 44 -1.76 21.98 -8.91
C ALA A 44 -0.46 21.38 -9.47
N TYR A 45 -0.37 21.26 -10.80
CA TYR A 45 0.84 20.73 -11.44
C TYR A 45 2.05 21.66 -11.28
N VAL A 46 1.86 22.98 -11.34
CA VAL A 46 2.93 23.94 -11.03
C VAL A 46 3.41 23.77 -9.58
N LEU A 47 2.48 23.67 -8.62
CA LEU A 47 2.81 23.47 -7.21
C LEU A 47 3.64 22.21 -7.01
N ILE A 48 3.20 21.06 -7.54
CA ILE A 48 3.93 19.80 -7.34
C ILE A 48 5.29 19.82 -8.04
N THR A 49 5.40 20.44 -9.23
CA THR A 49 6.69 20.62 -9.91
C THR A 49 7.64 21.48 -9.09
N VAL A 50 7.19 22.61 -8.55
CA VAL A 50 8.02 23.49 -7.70
C VAL A 50 8.44 22.78 -6.42
N VAL A 51 7.51 22.11 -5.74
CA VAL A 51 7.77 21.36 -4.50
C VAL A 51 8.75 20.21 -4.76
N ASN A 52 8.60 19.51 -5.87
CA ASN A 52 9.56 18.47 -6.27
C ASN A 52 10.93 19.06 -6.62
N ARG A 53 10.98 20.23 -7.25
CA ARG A 53 12.25 20.86 -7.66
C ARG A 53 13.02 21.47 -6.48
N TRP A 54 12.33 22.10 -5.52
CA TRP A 54 12.95 22.91 -4.45
C TRP A 54 12.71 22.39 -3.02
N GLY A 55 11.74 21.49 -2.82
CA GLY A 55 11.41 20.90 -1.51
C GLY A 55 12.19 19.62 -1.17
N GLY A 56 13.39 19.45 -1.74
CA GLY A 56 14.23 18.26 -1.51
C GLY A 56 13.95 17.09 -2.47
N GLY A 57 13.56 17.38 -3.71
CA GLY A 57 13.37 16.39 -4.78
C GLY A 57 11.95 15.79 -4.83
N ALA A 58 11.53 15.34 -6.01
CA ALA A 58 10.43 14.39 -6.13
C ALA A 58 10.71 13.12 -5.29
N PRO A 59 9.71 12.28 -4.93
CA PRO A 59 9.97 11.02 -4.22
C PRO A 59 10.91 10.08 -5.01
N ASP A 60 11.20 10.43 -6.26
CA ASP A 60 11.81 9.69 -7.37
C ASP A 60 13.21 9.09 -7.15
N ALA A 61 13.77 9.12 -5.93
CA ALA A 61 14.97 8.38 -5.53
C ALA A 61 15.12 8.35 -3.99
N PRO A 62 15.75 7.32 -3.40
CA PRO A 62 16.18 7.38 -2.00
C PRO A 62 17.16 8.55 -1.79
N ARG A 63 17.02 9.34 -0.72
CA ARG A 63 17.87 10.52 -0.44
C ARG A 63 19.37 10.20 -0.39
N CYS A 64 19.69 8.98 0.04
CA CYS A 64 21.01 8.37 0.00
C CYS A 64 20.81 6.88 -0.29
N ALA A 65 21.78 6.25 -0.96
CA ALA A 65 21.85 4.79 -0.98
C ALA A 65 21.91 4.30 0.48
N ARG A 66 20.89 3.57 0.90
CA ARG A 66 20.84 2.86 2.19
C ARG A 66 21.16 1.40 1.92
N GLU A 67 21.94 0.79 2.80
CA GLU A 67 22.06 -0.67 2.81
C GLU A 67 20.68 -1.28 3.11
N PRO A 68 20.35 -2.44 2.51
CA PRO A 68 19.12 -3.13 2.82
C PRO A 68 18.99 -3.42 4.31
N VAL A 69 17.87 -3.04 4.90
CA VAL A 69 17.56 -3.38 6.29
C VAL A 69 17.06 -4.82 6.36
N GLU A 70 17.74 -5.66 7.14
CA GLU A 70 17.29 -7.03 7.37
C GLU A 70 16.18 -7.07 8.42
N VAL A 71 15.03 -7.65 8.07
CA VAL A 71 13.86 -7.84 8.94
C VAL A 71 13.30 -9.26 8.75
N ASP A 72 12.40 -9.70 9.61
CA ASP A 72 11.74 -11.00 9.45
C ASP A 72 10.62 -10.92 8.38
N PRO A 73 10.24 -12.04 7.74
CA PRO A 73 9.11 -12.07 6.83
C PRO A 73 7.78 -11.68 7.54
N PRO A 74 6.87 -10.96 6.87
CA PRO A 74 5.59 -10.54 7.45
C PRO A 74 4.52 -11.64 7.48
N VAL A 75 4.85 -12.84 6.99
CA VAL A 75 3.93 -13.97 6.75
C VAL A 75 4.60 -15.30 7.06
N THR A 76 3.80 -16.34 7.26
CA THR A 76 4.24 -17.72 7.52
C THR A 76 3.63 -18.68 6.49
N GLY A 77 4.27 -19.83 6.26
CA GLY A 77 3.87 -20.80 5.24
C GLY A 77 4.38 -20.46 3.85
N ARG A 78 3.70 -20.97 2.81
CA ARG A 78 4.12 -20.86 1.40
C ARG A 78 3.44 -19.71 0.67
N TRP A 79 4.25 -18.81 0.11
CA TRP A 79 3.84 -17.59 -0.59
C TRP A 79 4.63 -17.39 -1.87
N SER A 80 4.16 -16.50 -2.74
CA SER A 80 4.92 -16.00 -3.89
C SER A 80 4.82 -14.48 -4.00
N ALA A 81 5.85 -13.87 -4.60
CA ALA A 81 5.81 -12.44 -4.91
C ALA A 81 5.08 -12.19 -6.23
N LEU A 82 4.11 -11.28 -6.24
CA LEU A 82 3.44 -10.82 -7.45
C LEU A 82 4.23 -9.68 -8.12
N ASN A 83 4.64 -8.70 -7.30
CA ASN A 83 5.54 -7.60 -7.66
C ASN A 83 6.70 -7.62 -6.68
N SER A 84 7.93 -7.41 -7.16
CA SER A 84 9.11 -7.46 -6.30
C SER A 84 10.18 -6.43 -6.67
N PRO A 85 10.85 -5.82 -5.66
CA PRO A 85 11.99 -4.94 -5.92
C PRO A 85 13.24 -5.70 -6.41
N ALA A 86 13.26 -7.04 -6.31
CA ALA A 86 14.33 -7.88 -6.85
C ALA A 86 14.34 -7.91 -8.40
N ASP A 87 13.23 -7.58 -9.05
CA ASP A 87 13.13 -7.53 -10.52
C ASP A 87 13.32 -6.12 -11.06
N ARG A 88 12.75 -5.12 -10.37
CA ARG A 88 12.77 -3.72 -10.78
C ARG A 88 12.62 -2.81 -9.58
N THR A 89 13.36 -1.70 -9.58
CA THR A 89 13.13 -0.58 -8.67
C THR A 89 12.82 0.68 -9.50
N PRO A 90 11.68 1.36 -9.28
CA PRO A 90 10.64 1.04 -8.30
C PRO A 90 9.79 -0.17 -8.72
N SER A 91 9.46 -1.04 -7.77
CA SER A 91 8.76 -2.31 -8.03
C SER A 91 7.35 -2.12 -8.61
N HIS A 92 6.68 -1.05 -8.21
CA HIS A 92 5.32 -0.70 -8.66
C HIS A 92 5.31 0.42 -9.71
N GLY A 93 6.47 0.71 -10.33
CA GLY A 93 6.60 1.76 -11.35
C GLY A 93 6.57 3.19 -10.83
N VAL A 94 6.37 3.38 -9.52
CA VAL A 94 6.31 4.70 -8.87
C VAL A 94 7.09 4.71 -7.56
N HIS A 95 7.73 5.83 -7.25
CA HIS A 95 8.41 6.05 -5.97
C HIS A 95 7.51 6.67 -4.89
N ALA A 96 6.34 7.17 -5.29
CA ALA A 96 5.36 7.78 -4.41
C ALA A 96 4.91 6.81 -3.30
N TYR A 97 4.44 7.35 -2.19
CA TYR A 97 3.91 6.57 -1.07
C TYR A 97 4.93 5.70 -0.32
N GLY A 98 6.23 5.96 -0.52
CA GLY A 98 7.30 5.16 0.08
C GLY A 98 7.45 3.76 -0.55
N GLN A 99 6.78 3.47 -1.67
CA GLN A 99 6.67 2.10 -2.21
C GLN A 99 7.79 1.71 -3.18
N THR A 100 8.89 2.46 -3.21
CA THR A 100 10.02 2.22 -4.15
C THR A 100 10.50 0.78 -4.10
N PHE A 101 10.61 0.22 -2.89
CA PHE A 101 11.02 -1.16 -2.66
C PHE A 101 9.87 -2.04 -2.15
N ALA A 102 8.61 -1.66 -2.38
CA ALA A 102 7.48 -2.45 -1.90
C ALA A 102 7.41 -3.82 -2.57
N ILE A 103 6.82 -4.79 -1.90
CA ILE A 103 6.59 -6.15 -2.40
C ILE A 103 5.14 -6.54 -2.17
N ASP A 104 4.55 -7.20 -3.17
CA ASP A 104 3.21 -7.77 -3.07
C ASP A 104 3.30 -9.28 -2.94
N LEU A 105 2.71 -9.82 -1.89
CA LEU A 105 2.73 -11.25 -1.60
C LEU A 105 1.35 -11.87 -1.72
N VAL A 106 1.29 -13.01 -2.38
CA VAL A 106 0.08 -13.83 -2.50
C VAL A 106 0.32 -15.22 -1.91
N ALA A 107 -0.65 -15.71 -1.16
CA ALA A 107 -0.55 -17.02 -0.54
C ALA A 107 -0.89 -18.11 -1.54
N GLU A 108 -0.05 -19.14 -1.58
CA GLU A 108 -0.27 -20.32 -2.40
C GLU A 108 0.15 -21.56 -1.60
N PRO A 109 -0.66 -21.97 -0.60
CA PRO A 109 -0.32 -23.06 0.31
C PRO A 109 -0.08 -24.37 -0.44
N GLU A 110 -0.83 -24.58 -1.53
CA GLU A 110 -0.66 -25.68 -2.46
C GLU A 110 -0.66 -25.12 -3.90
N PRO A 111 0.06 -25.76 -4.85
CA PRO A 111 0.04 -25.34 -6.24
C PRO A 111 -1.38 -25.21 -6.80
N GLY A 112 -1.72 -24.01 -7.31
CA GLY A 112 -3.04 -23.73 -7.88
C GLY A 112 -4.15 -23.40 -6.87
N ALA A 113 -3.85 -23.29 -5.57
CA ALA A 113 -4.82 -22.89 -4.55
C ALA A 113 -5.33 -21.45 -4.75
N ARG A 114 -4.49 -20.57 -5.31
CA ARG A 114 -4.86 -19.19 -5.65
C ARG A 114 -5.65 -19.18 -6.96
N PRO A 115 -6.86 -18.58 -7.00
CA PRO A 115 -7.59 -18.41 -8.25
C PRO A 115 -6.77 -17.62 -9.28
N GLY A 116 -6.53 -18.22 -10.45
CA GLY A 116 -5.87 -17.53 -11.56
C GLY A 116 -6.73 -16.45 -12.22
N PHE A 117 -6.06 -15.52 -12.91
CA PHE A 117 -6.67 -14.46 -13.70
C PHE A 117 -7.58 -15.02 -14.80
N ARG A 118 -8.66 -14.29 -15.13
CA ARG A 118 -9.64 -14.71 -16.16
C ARG A 118 -9.78 -13.68 -17.27
N ALA A 119 -9.98 -14.13 -18.50
CA ALA A 119 -10.17 -13.22 -19.63
C ALA A 119 -11.45 -12.39 -19.51
N LEU A 120 -12.56 -12.97 -19.02
CA LEU A 120 -13.86 -12.29 -19.02
C LEU A 120 -14.70 -12.58 -17.77
N TRP A 121 -14.94 -13.87 -17.48
CA TRP A 121 -15.89 -14.32 -16.45
C TRP A 121 -15.28 -15.32 -15.46
N PRO A 122 -15.67 -15.29 -14.16
CA PRO A 122 -16.44 -14.22 -13.52
C PRO A 122 -15.61 -12.93 -13.46
N PRO A 123 -16.25 -11.74 -13.52
CA PRO A 123 -15.51 -10.48 -13.51
C PRO A 123 -14.82 -10.22 -12.18
N MET A 124 -15.44 -10.65 -11.09
CA MET A 124 -14.97 -10.43 -9.72
C MET A 124 -15.19 -11.70 -8.90
N ARG A 125 -14.36 -11.93 -7.88
CA ARG A 125 -14.49 -13.05 -6.94
C ARG A 125 -14.59 -12.57 -5.50
N ARG A 126 -15.11 -13.44 -4.63
CA ARG A 126 -15.18 -13.14 -3.20
C ARG A 126 -13.80 -13.30 -2.59
N ASN A 127 -13.49 -12.50 -1.57
CA ASN A 127 -12.17 -12.53 -0.95
C ASN A 127 -11.85 -13.90 -0.32
N ARG A 128 -12.85 -14.57 0.24
CA ARG A 128 -12.73 -15.93 0.79
C ARG A 128 -12.30 -17.00 -0.23
N ASP A 129 -12.36 -16.69 -1.53
CA ASP A 129 -11.92 -17.60 -2.58
C ASP A 129 -10.39 -17.58 -2.74
N PHE A 130 -9.68 -16.65 -2.08
CA PHE A 130 -8.23 -16.49 -2.14
C PHE A 130 -7.58 -16.91 -0.81
N PRO A 131 -6.56 -17.79 -0.81
CA PRO A 131 -5.91 -18.27 0.40
C PRO A 131 -5.32 -17.16 1.28
N ALA A 132 -4.86 -16.06 0.68
CA ALA A 132 -4.26 -14.94 1.41
C ALA A 132 -5.29 -14.23 2.31
N PHE A 133 -6.58 -14.21 1.94
CA PHE A 133 -7.56 -13.44 2.70
C PHE A 133 -7.78 -14.03 4.10
N GLY A 134 -7.47 -13.24 5.13
CA GLY A 134 -7.57 -13.66 6.51
C GLY A 134 -6.30 -14.31 7.07
N ALA A 135 -5.26 -14.52 6.25
CA ALA A 135 -3.96 -14.99 6.72
C ALA A 135 -3.35 -14.00 7.74
N PRO A 136 -2.67 -14.46 8.80
CA PRO A 136 -2.08 -13.59 9.80
C PRO A 136 -0.94 -12.75 9.22
N LEU A 137 -0.84 -11.50 9.66
CA LEU A 137 0.28 -10.61 9.37
C LEU A 137 1.12 -10.44 10.62
N HIS A 138 2.42 -10.65 10.50
CA HIS A 138 3.37 -10.66 11.60
C HIS A 138 4.25 -9.41 11.59
N ALA A 139 4.60 -8.91 12.78
CA ALA A 139 5.59 -7.86 12.95
C ALA A 139 6.95 -8.36 12.42
N VAL A 140 7.54 -7.59 11.50
CA VAL A 140 8.82 -7.94 10.88
C VAL A 140 10.03 -7.68 11.79
N ALA A 141 9.83 -6.91 12.87
CA ALA A 141 10.83 -6.68 13.90
C ALA A 141 10.13 -6.23 15.19
N ASP A 142 10.89 -6.09 16.27
CA ASP A 142 10.45 -5.34 17.44
C ASP A 142 10.17 -3.89 17.03
N GLY A 143 9.11 -3.29 17.59
CA GLY A 143 8.76 -1.93 17.21
C GLY A 143 7.58 -1.36 17.99
N THR A 144 7.19 -0.15 17.61
CA THR A 144 6.00 0.54 18.14
C THR A 144 5.00 0.78 17.02
N VAL A 145 3.74 0.46 17.26
CA VAL A 145 2.65 0.77 16.32
C VAL A 145 2.42 2.27 16.34
N VAL A 146 2.73 2.95 15.23
CA VAL A 146 2.55 4.41 15.12
C VAL A 146 1.32 4.79 14.31
N ARG A 147 0.74 3.84 13.57
CA ARG A 147 -0.51 4.08 12.83
C ARG A 147 -1.31 2.80 12.62
N THR A 148 -2.62 2.91 12.76
CA THR A 148 -3.60 1.92 12.31
C THR A 148 -4.75 2.60 11.59
N ASP A 149 -5.21 2.04 10.47
CA ASP A 149 -6.40 2.48 9.77
C ASP A 149 -7.31 1.29 9.51
N ASP A 150 -8.54 1.33 10.02
CA ASP A 150 -9.47 0.19 9.97
C ASP A 150 -10.86 0.56 9.41
N GLY A 151 -10.96 1.72 8.74
CA GLY A 151 -12.27 2.27 8.33
C GLY A 151 -12.84 1.66 7.04
N GLN A 152 -12.05 0.94 6.25
CA GLN A 152 -12.34 0.67 4.85
C GLN A 152 -12.82 -0.77 4.61
N ARG A 153 -13.94 -0.92 3.90
CA ARG A 153 -14.45 -2.24 3.54
C ARG A 153 -13.50 -2.93 2.56
N ASP A 154 -13.27 -4.21 2.77
CA ASP A 154 -12.73 -5.08 1.73
C ASP A 154 -13.75 -5.20 0.57
N HIS A 155 -13.28 -5.11 -0.66
CA HIS A 155 -14.11 -5.26 -1.86
C HIS A 155 -13.81 -6.59 -2.56
N PHE A 156 -14.59 -6.93 -3.59
CA PHE A 156 -14.31 -8.10 -4.42
C PHE A 156 -13.01 -7.94 -5.23
N SER A 157 -12.44 -9.04 -5.67
CA SER A 157 -11.27 -8.98 -6.56
C SER A 157 -11.62 -8.38 -7.92
N ARG A 158 -10.60 -7.95 -8.64
CA ARG A 158 -10.59 -7.52 -10.05
C ARG A 158 -9.71 -8.49 -10.86
N GLY A 159 -9.86 -9.78 -10.60
CA GLY A 159 -9.11 -10.87 -11.22
C GLY A 159 -9.55 -11.24 -12.65
N SER A 160 -10.13 -10.30 -13.39
CA SER A 160 -10.44 -10.46 -14.81
C SER A 160 -10.11 -9.21 -15.61
N LEU A 161 -9.99 -9.33 -16.94
CA LEU A 161 -9.63 -8.19 -17.79
C LEU A 161 -10.62 -7.00 -17.67
N PRO A 162 -11.95 -7.17 -17.80
CA PRO A 162 -12.87 -6.04 -17.61
C PRO A 162 -12.78 -5.40 -16.23
N ALA A 163 -12.63 -6.21 -15.17
CA ALA A 163 -12.58 -5.71 -13.81
C ALA A 163 -11.25 -5.01 -13.51
N LEU A 164 -10.14 -5.52 -14.06
CA LEU A 164 -8.83 -4.88 -13.97
C LEU A 164 -8.80 -3.55 -14.72
N LEU A 165 -9.39 -3.48 -15.91
CA LEU A 165 -9.51 -2.21 -16.65
C LEU A 165 -10.35 -1.20 -15.86
N TYR A 166 -11.45 -1.63 -15.25
CA TYR A 166 -12.24 -0.77 -14.37
C TYR A 166 -11.45 -0.27 -13.15
N LEU A 167 -10.65 -1.14 -12.52
CA LEU A 167 -9.74 -0.75 -11.43
C LEU A 167 -8.75 0.32 -11.92
N MET A 168 -8.08 0.08 -13.04
CA MET A 168 -7.00 0.93 -13.54
C MET A 168 -7.50 2.28 -14.09
N LEU A 169 -8.62 2.29 -14.79
CA LEU A 169 -9.12 3.47 -15.49
C LEU A 169 -10.04 4.35 -14.63
N VAL A 170 -10.72 3.74 -13.64
CA VAL A 170 -11.78 4.42 -12.88
C VAL A 170 -11.49 4.40 -11.38
N GLU A 171 -11.48 3.22 -10.75
CA GLU A 171 -11.39 3.16 -9.28
C GLU A 171 -10.06 3.71 -8.76
N GLY A 172 -8.95 3.39 -9.42
CA GLY A 172 -7.61 3.85 -9.06
C GLY A 172 -7.51 5.38 -9.07
N SER A 173 -7.98 6.01 -10.15
CA SER A 173 -8.04 7.48 -10.28
C SER A 173 -8.87 8.12 -9.17
N VAL A 174 -10.05 7.57 -8.86
CA VAL A 174 -10.92 8.10 -7.79
C VAL A 174 -10.25 7.97 -6.42
N ARG A 175 -9.60 6.83 -6.15
CA ARG A 175 -8.89 6.58 -4.88
C ARG A 175 -7.67 7.49 -4.73
N GLU A 176 -6.93 7.72 -5.80
CA GLU A 176 -5.77 8.61 -5.83
C GLU A 176 -6.18 10.05 -5.44
N MET A 177 -7.25 10.56 -6.05
CA MET A 177 -7.80 11.87 -5.71
C MET A 177 -8.31 11.95 -4.27
N ALA A 178 -8.84 10.85 -3.75
CA ALA A 178 -9.28 10.74 -2.35
C ALA A 178 -8.11 10.54 -1.36
N GLY A 179 -6.88 10.45 -1.86
CA GLY A 179 -5.63 10.48 -1.10
C GLY A 179 -5.09 9.10 -0.70
N VAL A 180 -3.83 9.10 -0.22
CA VAL A 180 -3.03 7.89 0.04
C VAL A 180 -3.74 6.85 0.91
N ARG A 181 -4.58 7.27 1.86
CA ARG A 181 -5.37 6.36 2.69
C ARG A 181 -6.25 5.43 1.84
N ARG A 182 -6.84 5.93 0.75
CA ARG A 182 -7.71 5.13 -0.14
C ARG A 182 -6.93 4.22 -1.09
N ILE A 183 -5.65 4.53 -1.32
CA ILE A 183 -4.72 3.68 -2.04
C ILE A 183 -4.26 2.52 -1.16
N LEU A 184 -3.73 2.81 0.02
CA LEU A 184 -3.26 1.78 0.96
C LEU A 184 -4.39 0.91 1.53
N GLY A 185 -5.59 1.49 1.68
CA GLY A 185 -6.68 0.82 2.39
C GLY A 185 -6.47 0.86 3.90
N ASN A 186 -6.97 -0.18 4.58
CA ASN A 186 -6.61 -0.40 5.97
C ASN A 186 -5.14 -0.78 6.05
N HIS A 187 -4.40 -0.24 7.01
CA HIS A 187 -2.96 -0.45 7.10
C HIS A 187 -2.44 -0.33 8.53
N VAL A 188 -1.29 -0.96 8.77
CA VAL A 188 -0.48 -0.80 9.99
C VAL A 188 0.84 -0.13 9.60
N VAL A 189 1.31 0.83 10.40
CA VAL A 189 2.68 1.34 10.34
C VAL A 189 3.38 1.09 11.67
N LEU A 190 4.54 0.43 11.62
CA LEU A 190 5.42 0.24 12.75
C LEU A 190 6.63 1.17 12.64
N ASP A 191 7.02 1.77 13.76
CA ASP A 191 8.35 2.36 13.95
C ASP A 191 9.29 1.26 14.46
N LEU A 192 10.33 0.94 13.68
CA LEU A 192 11.32 -0.08 14.01
C LEU A 192 12.55 0.52 14.72
N GLY A 193 12.59 1.84 14.93
CA GLY A 193 13.79 2.57 15.33
C GLY A 193 14.62 3.07 14.14
N ASP A 194 15.64 3.86 14.43
CA ASP A 194 16.65 4.36 13.48
C ASP A 194 16.10 5.06 12.21
N GLY A 195 14.88 5.59 12.32
CA GLY A 195 14.19 6.23 11.19
C GLY A 195 13.76 5.24 10.10
N THR A 196 13.44 4.00 10.47
CA THR A 196 12.89 2.97 9.58
C THR A 196 11.49 2.59 10.04
N TYR A 197 10.55 2.62 9.10
CA TYR A 197 9.14 2.32 9.35
C TYR A 197 8.67 1.20 8.43
N ALA A 198 8.00 0.19 8.99
CA ALA A 198 7.37 -0.86 8.21
C ALA A 198 5.89 -0.54 7.97
N LEU A 199 5.42 -0.71 6.73
CA LEU A 199 4.02 -0.55 6.37
C LEU A 199 3.45 -1.85 5.80
N TYR A 200 2.24 -2.17 6.26
CA TYR A 200 1.43 -3.29 5.80
C TYR A 200 0.12 -2.71 5.27
N ALA A 201 -0.15 -2.86 3.98
CA ALA A 201 -1.36 -2.33 3.34
C ALA A 201 -2.41 -3.41 3.07
N HIS A 202 -3.56 -2.97 2.56
CA HIS A 202 -4.70 -3.81 2.17
C HIS A 202 -5.22 -4.72 3.29
N VAL A 203 -5.05 -4.32 4.55
CA VAL A 203 -5.40 -5.11 5.73
C VAL A 203 -6.92 -5.36 5.79
N ARG A 204 -7.32 -6.51 6.35
CA ARG A 204 -8.73 -6.89 6.48
C ARG A 204 -9.40 -6.01 7.52
N ARG A 205 -10.58 -5.49 7.19
CA ARG A 205 -11.33 -4.66 8.13
C ARG A 205 -11.71 -5.43 9.40
N GLY A 206 -11.54 -4.80 10.56
CA GLY A 206 -11.87 -5.35 11.88
C GLY A 206 -10.96 -6.50 12.30
N SER A 207 -9.73 -6.57 11.76
CA SER A 207 -8.81 -7.68 12.04
C SER A 207 -7.58 -7.32 12.87
N PHE A 208 -7.41 -6.04 13.22
CA PHE A 208 -6.26 -5.55 13.98
C PHE A 208 -6.23 -6.17 15.38
N ALA A 209 -5.10 -6.75 15.75
CA ALA A 209 -4.79 -7.28 17.08
C ALA A 209 -4.01 -6.27 17.94
N VAL A 210 -3.66 -5.12 17.36
CA VAL A 210 -2.86 -4.05 17.98
C VAL A 210 -3.52 -2.68 17.77
N ARG A 211 -3.08 -1.69 18.55
CA ARG A 211 -3.51 -0.29 18.49
C ARG A 211 -2.30 0.65 18.44
N GLU A 212 -2.53 1.87 17.97
CA GLU A 212 -1.52 2.93 18.02
C GLU A 212 -0.99 3.11 19.45
N GLY A 213 0.34 3.14 19.59
CA GLY A 213 1.05 3.20 20.86
C GLY A 213 1.53 1.84 21.40
N ASP A 214 1.00 0.72 20.90
CA ASP A 214 1.41 -0.61 21.35
C ASP A 214 2.86 -0.91 20.94
N ARG A 215 3.61 -1.55 21.85
CA ARG A 215 4.89 -2.17 21.53
C ARG A 215 4.65 -3.61 21.08
N VAL A 216 5.31 -4.00 19.99
CA VAL A 216 5.20 -5.34 19.41
C VAL A 216 6.58 -5.99 19.35
N ARG A 217 6.60 -7.33 19.38
CA ARG A 217 7.81 -8.12 19.15
C ARG A 217 7.80 -8.71 17.75
N ALA A 218 8.98 -8.96 17.18
CA ALA A 218 9.11 -9.70 15.93
C ALA A 218 8.30 -11.01 15.98
N GLY A 219 7.59 -11.32 14.90
CA GLY A 219 6.69 -12.48 14.81
C GLY A 219 5.32 -12.31 15.47
N GLN A 220 5.06 -11.24 16.24
CA GLN A 220 3.75 -10.99 16.83
C GLN A 220 2.71 -10.69 15.75
N VAL A 221 1.51 -11.29 15.87
CA VAL A 221 0.40 -11.00 14.96
C VAL A 221 -0.09 -9.57 15.15
N LEU A 222 -0.12 -8.80 14.06
CA LEU A 222 -0.58 -7.41 14.01
C LEU A 222 -2.04 -7.32 13.55
N ALA A 223 -2.37 -8.04 12.49
CA ALA A 223 -3.67 -8.01 11.84
C ALA A 223 -3.81 -9.22 10.89
N ARG A 224 -4.79 -9.18 9.98
CA ARG A 224 -4.94 -10.19 8.93
C ARG A 224 -4.94 -9.57 7.54
N CYS A 225 -4.39 -10.29 6.57
CA CYS A 225 -4.40 -9.92 5.15
C CYS A 225 -5.84 -9.73 4.67
N GLY A 226 -6.08 -8.64 3.94
CA GLY A 226 -7.40 -8.24 3.46
C GLY A 226 -7.43 -8.00 1.96
N ASN A 227 -8.34 -7.13 1.54
CA ASN A 227 -8.47 -6.64 0.17
C ASN A 227 -9.15 -5.26 0.18
N SER A 228 -8.70 -4.38 1.07
CA SER A 228 -9.15 -2.99 1.18
C SER A 228 -8.21 -2.07 0.38
N GLY A 229 -8.62 -0.83 0.10
CA GLY A 229 -7.77 0.10 -0.66
C GLY A 229 -7.72 -0.20 -2.17
N ASN A 230 -6.65 0.21 -2.85
CA ASN A 230 -6.46 0.02 -4.29
C ASN A 230 -5.80 -1.33 -4.57
N SER A 231 -6.54 -2.41 -4.33
CA SER A 231 -6.07 -3.78 -4.50
C SER A 231 -6.83 -4.50 -5.63
N SER A 232 -6.15 -5.37 -6.38
CA SER A 232 -6.79 -6.21 -7.40
C SER A 232 -7.30 -7.54 -6.82
N GLU A 233 -6.72 -8.04 -5.73
CA GLU A 233 -7.12 -9.28 -5.07
C GLU A 233 -6.52 -9.36 -3.66
N PRO A 234 -6.98 -10.25 -2.77
CA PRO A 234 -6.35 -10.39 -1.46
C PRO A 234 -4.86 -10.72 -1.55
N HIS A 235 -4.03 -9.81 -1.05
CA HIS A 235 -2.57 -9.92 -1.03
C HIS A 235 -2.00 -9.04 0.09
N VAL A 236 -0.73 -9.25 0.44
CA VAL A 236 0.01 -8.43 1.40
C VAL A 236 0.92 -7.49 0.65
N HIS A 237 0.64 -6.19 0.69
CA HIS A 237 1.58 -5.16 0.29
C HIS A 237 2.45 -4.80 1.49
N PHE A 238 3.75 -5.02 1.38
CA PHE A 238 4.75 -4.72 2.42
C PHE A 238 5.82 -3.76 1.89
N GLN A 239 6.24 -2.81 2.72
CA GLN A 239 7.37 -1.93 2.40
C GLN A 239 8.05 -1.39 3.66
N LEU A 240 9.33 -1.02 3.53
CA LEU A 240 10.01 -0.15 4.50
C LEU A 240 10.10 1.28 3.98
N MET A 241 10.05 2.25 4.89
CA MET A 241 10.02 3.69 4.62
C MET A 241 10.94 4.46 5.56
N ASP A 242 11.41 5.64 5.13
CA ASP A 242 12.25 6.55 5.94
C ASP A 242 11.46 7.52 6.83
N GLY A 243 10.14 7.31 6.94
CA GLY A 243 9.25 8.12 7.77
C GLY A 243 7.87 7.47 7.93
N PRO A 244 7.09 7.89 8.95
CA PRO A 244 5.80 7.27 9.29
C PRO A 244 4.65 7.68 8.36
N ASP A 245 4.84 8.72 7.54
CA ASP A 245 3.79 9.25 6.66
C ASP A 245 4.08 8.91 5.19
N PRO A 246 3.33 7.95 4.61
CA PRO A 246 3.52 7.53 3.22
C PRO A 246 3.45 8.69 2.22
N ASP A 247 2.65 9.74 2.47
CA ASP A 247 2.57 10.90 1.56
C ASP A 247 3.92 11.62 1.36
N THR A 248 4.86 11.44 2.28
CA THR A 248 6.14 12.16 2.27
C THR A 248 7.36 11.25 2.40
N ALA A 249 7.17 10.01 2.83
CA ALA A 249 8.24 9.06 3.01
C ALA A 249 8.79 8.53 1.68
N ARG A 250 10.04 8.09 1.71
CA ARG A 250 10.75 7.42 0.63
C ARG A 250 10.95 5.95 1.01
N GLY A 251 10.99 5.09 0.00
CA GLY A 251 11.20 3.66 0.23
C GLY A 251 12.62 3.39 0.74
N VAL A 252 12.72 2.46 1.68
CA VAL A 252 13.98 1.92 2.23
C VAL A 252 14.12 0.48 1.72
N PRO A 253 15.30 0.11 1.17
CA PRO A 253 15.51 -1.27 0.73
C PRO A 253 15.52 -2.21 1.95
N PHE A 254 15.06 -3.44 1.75
CA PHE A 254 15.03 -4.45 2.80
C PHE A 254 15.48 -5.81 2.26
N THR A 255 15.76 -6.73 3.18
CA THR A 255 15.90 -8.16 2.89
C THR A 255 15.23 -8.96 4.01
N TRP A 256 14.63 -10.11 3.70
CA TRP A 256 14.09 -10.97 4.75
C TRP A 256 15.10 -11.97 5.26
N ARG A 257 15.15 -12.12 6.59
CA ARG A 257 15.96 -13.13 7.25
C ARG A 257 15.59 -14.53 6.74
N GLY A 258 16.60 -15.28 6.28
CA GLY A 258 16.46 -16.66 5.81
C GLY A 258 15.81 -16.83 4.43
N VAL A 259 15.13 -15.81 3.89
CA VAL A 259 14.41 -15.88 2.60
C VAL A 259 15.03 -14.97 1.53
N GLY A 260 15.64 -13.85 1.94
CA GLY A 260 16.06 -12.80 1.02
C GLY A 260 14.87 -11.98 0.50
N VAL A 261 14.96 -11.53 -0.75
CA VAL A 261 13.87 -10.85 -1.45
C VAL A 261 13.47 -11.68 -2.67
N PRO A 262 12.32 -12.39 -2.63
CA PRO A 262 11.91 -13.26 -3.73
C PRO A 262 11.56 -12.44 -4.98
N ARG A 263 11.90 -12.95 -6.16
CA ARG A 263 11.51 -12.38 -7.45
C ARG A 263 10.03 -12.62 -7.77
N GLY A 264 9.50 -11.87 -8.73
CA GLY A 264 8.14 -12.04 -9.25
C GLY A 264 7.92 -13.47 -9.74
N GLY A 265 6.91 -14.13 -9.19
CA GLY A 265 6.57 -15.54 -9.44
C GLY A 265 7.42 -16.55 -8.66
N GLU A 266 8.45 -16.12 -7.93
CA GLU A 266 9.25 -16.99 -7.07
C GLU A 266 8.45 -17.37 -5.82
N PHE A 267 8.42 -18.66 -5.52
CA PHE A 267 7.83 -19.19 -4.30
C PHE A 267 8.86 -19.22 -3.19
N PHE A 268 8.43 -18.90 -1.97
CA PHE A 268 9.22 -19.04 -0.76
C PHE A 268 8.36 -19.60 0.37
N GLU A 269 9.03 -20.14 1.38
CA GLU A 269 8.39 -20.73 2.54
C GLU A 269 9.02 -20.19 3.81
N VAL A 270 8.18 -19.79 4.76
CA VAL A 270 8.59 -19.28 6.06
C VAL A 270 8.05 -20.23 7.11
N ALA A 271 8.91 -20.73 8.00
CA ALA A 271 8.50 -21.62 9.07
C ALA A 271 7.40 -20.96 9.92
N GLU A 272 6.39 -21.73 10.30
CA GLU A 272 5.43 -21.26 11.30
C GLU A 272 6.16 -21.06 12.64
N PRO A 273 5.85 -19.99 13.40
CA PRO A 273 6.36 -19.81 14.74
C PRO A 273 6.03 -21.06 15.54
N ALA A 274 7.04 -21.65 16.20
CA ALA A 274 6.80 -22.78 17.10
C ALA A 274 5.71 -22.37 18.10
N ASP A 275 4.62 -23.14 18.13
CA ASP A 275 3.46 -22.90 18.98
C ASP A 275 3.96 -22.67 20.41
N HIS A 276 3.95 -21.42 20.87
CA HIS A 276 4.31 -21.14 22.26
C HIS A 276 3.13 -21.68 23.05
N PRO A 277 3.28 -22.72 23.88
CA PRO A 277 2.16 -23.31 24.58
C PRO A 277 1.51 -22.20 25.38
N ALA A 278 0.27 -21.88 25.03
CA ALA A 278 -0.54 -20.93 25.77
C ALA A 278 -0.42 -21.33 27.24
N HIS A 279 0.12 -20.44 28.07
CA HIS A 279 0.11 -20.61 29.51
C HIS A 279 -1.36 -20.80 29.93
N ARG A 280 -1.77 -22.07 30.06
CA ARG A 280 -2.92 -22.47 30.86
C ARG A 280 -2.48 -22.27 32.30
N GLY A 281 -2.55 -21.03 32.76
CA GLY A 281 -2.45 -20.69 34.17
C GLY A 281 -3.70 -21.22 34.88
N CYS A 282 -3.47 -21.91 35.99
CA CYS A 282 -4.44 -22.38 36.96
C CYS A 282 -5.36 -21.28 37.49
#